data_AF-A0AAD5VWQ9-F1
#
_entry.id   AF-A0AAD5VWQ9-F1
#
_cell.length_a   1.000
_cell.length_b   1.000
_cell.length_c   1.000
_cell.angle_alpha   90.00
_cell.angle_beta   90.00
_cell.angle_gamma   90.00
#
_symmetry.space_group_name_H-M   'P 1'
#
loop_
_entity.id
_entity.type
_entity.pdbx_description
1 polymer ?
#
loop_
_entity_poly.entity_id
_entity_poly.type
_entity_poly.pdbx_seq_one_letter_code
_entity_poly.pdbx_strand_id
1 'polypeptide(L)'
;MPAQSAITPEEKNKVKSAIPASSNKIFGAAVARIYYAYPDPRRWSYAGLQGAIVLSKDNNTNTMNFKLVDTDGTRGVIWEHELYDGFEFFQDRAFFHSFPGDQCMVGFVYADEAEAKTFFKKVNSKKDLATAKKTPTRTKSKKKAAVGKGKIDKSMISGPQSGSFIHGLIRHG
;
A
#
# COMPACT_ATOMS: atom_id res chain seq x y z
N MET A 1 1.85 18.58 29.47
CA MET A 1 0.83 18.72 28.41
C MET A 1 0.01 17.44 28.39
N PRO A 2 -1.32 17.48 28.19
CA PRO A 2 -2.11 16.26 28.07
C PRO A 2 -1.69 15.49 26.81
N ALA A 3 -1.51 14.17 26.93
CA ALA A 3 -1.37 13.31 25.76
C ALA A 3 -2.75 13.13 25.10
N GLN A 4 -2.81 13.21 23.77
CA GLN A 4 -3.97 12.72 23.01
C GLN A 4 -3.84 11.19 22.93
N SER A 5 -4.25 10.51 24.01
CA SER A 5 -4.00 9.08 24.25
C SER A 5 -4.91 8.17 23.42
N ALA A 6 -4.47 7.84 22.20
CA ALA A 6 -5.12 6.92 21.26
C ALA A 6 -6.52 7.38 20.78
N ILE A 7 -7.09 6.74 19.76
CA ILE A 7 -8.39 7.15 19.21
C ILE A 7 -9.54 6.77 20.15
N THR A 8 -10.28 7.76 20.64
CA THR A 8 -11.36 7.58 21.62
C THR A 8 -12.63 6.93 21.02
N PRO A 9 -13.58 6.45 21.85
CA PRO A 9 -14.86 5.92 21.36
C PRO A 9 -15.69 6.94 20.58
N GLU A 10 -15.62 8.22 20.95
CA GLU A 10 -16.34 9.32 20.30
C GLU A 10 -15.76 9.63 18.92
N GLU A 11 -14.43 9.68 18.81
CA GLU A 11 -13.73 9.81 17.53
C GLU A 11 -13.99 8.61 16.61
N LYS A 12 -14.02 7.39 17.17
CA LYS A 12 -14.44 6.18 16.44
C LYS A 12 -15.88 6.29 15.91
N ASN A 13 -16.75 7.08 16.54
CA ASN A 13 -18.10 7.33 16.05
C ASN A 13 -18.12 8.45 14.98
N LYS A 14 -17.34 9.54 15.15
CA LYS A 14 -17.12 10.55 14.08
C LYS A 14 -16.59 9.87 12.80
N VAL A 15 -15.60 8.97 12.93
CA VAL A 15 -15.04 8.17 11.82
C VAL A 15 -16.09 7.32 11.12
N LYS A 16 -16.93 6.57 11.84
CA LYS A 16 -18.00 5.76 11.23
C LYS A 16 -19.06 6.60 10.53
N SER A 17 -19.33 7.81 11.05
CA SER A 17 -20.29 8.73 10.44
C SER A 17 -19.74 9.40 9.18
N ALA A 18 -18.44 9.69 9.14
CA ALA A 18 -17.76 10.26 7.98
C ALA A 18 -17.41 9.22 6.89
N ILE A 19 -17.27 7.94 7.26
CA ILE A 19 -16.89 6.85 6.36
C ILE A 19 -17.92 5.69 6.51
N PRO A 20 -19.07 5.75 5.80
CA PRO A 20 -20.17 4.79 5.99
C PRO A 20 -19.78 3.35 5.64
N ALA A 21 -20.00 2.45 6.61
CA ALA A 21 -19.64 1.03 6.51
C ALA A 21 -20.34 0.27 5.36
N SER A 22 -21.50 0.77 4.89
CA SER A 22 -22.25 0.22 3.76
C SER A 22 -21.45 0.24 2.46
N SER A 23 -20.63 1.27 2.25
CA SER A 23 -19.87 1.51 1.02
C SER A 23 -18.35 1.39 1.23
N ASN A 24 -17.86 1.49 2.46
CA ASN A 24 -16.43 1.50 2.78
C ASN A 24 -16.09 0.47 3.87
N LYS A 25 -15.06 -0.33 3.65
CA LYS A 25 -14.49 -1.24 4.67
C LYS A 25 -13.31 -0.58 5.36
N ILE A 26 -13.47 -0.22 6.64
CA ILE A 26 -12.39 0.30 7.49
C ILE A 26 -11.53 -0.87 8.00
N PHE A 27 -10.21 -0.74 7.90
CA PHE A 27 -9.24 -1.71 8.43
C PHE A 27 -8.58 -1.23 9.72
N GLY A 28 -8.29 0.06 9.82
CA GLY A 28 -7.71 0.70 10.99
C GLY A 28 -7.94 2.20 11.00
N ALA A 29 -7.95 2.76 12.21
CA ALA A 29 -7.94 4.19 12.47
C ALA A 29 -6.94 4.46 13.62
N ALA A 30 -6.35 5.64 13.64
CA ALA A 30 -5.45 6.13 14.69
C ALA A 30 -5.49 7.67 14.69
N VAL A 31 -5.15 8.34 15.81
CA VAL A 31 -5.03 9.82 15.80
C VAL A 31 -3.68 10.24 15.22
N ALA A 32 -3.67 11.14 14.22
CA ALA A 32 -2.46 11.60 13.55
C ALA A 32 -2.55 13.03 12.98
N ARG A 33 -1.37 13.59 12.66
CA ARG A 33 -1.12 14.86 11.97
C ARG A 33 -0.42 14.61 10.64
N ILE A 34 -0.83 15.31 9.59
CA ILE A 34 -0.21 15.20 8.25
C ILE A 34 0.89 16.25 8.08
N TYR A 35 2.03 15.81 7.54
CA TYR A 35 3.18 16.62 7.17
C TYR A 35 3.53 16.37 5.70
N TYR A 36 4.10 17.37 5.03
CA TYR A 36 4.59 17.28 3.66
C TYR A 36 6.06 17.70 3.57
N ALA A 37 6.85 17.02 2.75
CA ALA A 37 8.21 17.43 2.39
C ALA A 37 8.16 18.48 1.26
N TYR A 38 7.53 19.62 1.54
CA TYR A 38 7.27 20.71 0.59
C TYR A 38 7.27 22.07 1.32
N PRO A 39 7.74 23.18 0.70
CA PRO A 39 8.36 23.28 -0.63
C PRO A 39 9.80 22.74 -0.71
N ASP A 40 10.40 22.40 0.43
CA ASP A 40 11.75 21.83 0.50
C ASP A 40 11.68 20.32 0.79
N PRO A 41 12.11 19.44 -0.12
CA PRO A 41 12.05 17.99 0.07
C PRO A 41 12.96 17.47 1.21
N ARG A 42 13.80 18.33 1.79
CA ARG A 42 14.65 18.00 2.95
C ARG A 42 14.02 18.40 4.29
N ARG A 43 12.84 19.05 4.30
CA ARG A 43 12.18 19.56 5.52
C ARG A 43 10.70 19.20 5.55
N TRP A 44 10.26 18.64 6.69
CA TRP A 44 8.87 18.30 6.94
C TRP A 44 8.08 19.51 7.45
N SER A 45 7.18 20.02 6.62
CA SER A 45 6.22 21.09 6.95
C SER A 45 4.92 20.50 7.47
N TYR A 46 4.35 21.06 8.55
CA TYR A 46 3.02 20.64 9.01
C TYR A 46 1.94 21.13 8.03
N ALA A 47 1.03 20.24 7.61
CA ALA A 47 0.02 20.54 6.61
C ALA A 47 -1.19 21.35 7.13
N GLY A 48 -1.26 21.66 8.43
CA GLY A 48 -2.46 22.22 9.06
C GLY A 48 -3.60 21.20 9.27
N LEU A 49 -3.34 19.91 9.00
CA LEU A 49 -4.31 18.83 9.00
C LEU A 49 -4.05 17.87 10.17
N GLN A 50 -5.02 17.71 11.07
CA GLN A 50 -5.00 16.73 12.15
C GLN A 50 -6.36 16.04 12.29
N GLY A 51 -6.37 14.82 12.82
CA GLY A 51 -7.59 14.07 13.09
C GLY A 51 -7.36 12.58 13.21
N ALA A 52 -8.40 11.78 13.00
CA ALA A 52 -8.27 10.33 12.88
C ALA A 52 -7.86 9.96 11.45
N ILE A 53 -6.64 9.43 11.27
CA ILE A 53 -6.22 8.84 9.99
C ILE A 53 -6.77 7.42 9.88
N VAL A 54 -7.46 7.12 8.78
CA VAL A 54 -8.21 5.89 8.55
C VAL A 54 -7.70 5.21 7.28
N LEU A 55 -7.44 3.91 7.34
CA LEU A 55 -7.25 3.07 6.16
C LEU A 55 -8.58 2.40 5.81
N SER A 56 -9.15 2.77 4.67
CA SER A 56 -10.38 2.19 4.12
C SER A 56 -10.14 1.52 2.76
N LYS A 57 -11.10 0.68 2.34
CA LYS A 57 -11.29 0.27 0.96
C LYS A 57 -12.73 0.58 0.57
N ASP A 58 -12.92 1.32 -0.51
CA ASP A 58 -14.24 1.49 -1.11
C ASP A 58 -14.69 0.17 -1.75
N ASN A 59 -15.90 -0.27 -1.45
CA ASN A 59 -16.43 -1.55 -1.91
C ASN A 59 -16.86 -1.51 -3.38
N ASN A 60 -17.24 -0.33 -3.90
CA ASN A 60 -17.75 -0.13 -5.26
C ASN A 60 -16.61 -0.05 -6.27
N THR A 61 -15.60 0.78 -5.97
CA THR A 61 -14.40 0.96 -6.82
C THR A 61 -13.30 -0.05 -6.50
N ASN A 62 -13.51 -0.90 -5.49
CA ASN A 62 -12.54 -1.84 -4.93
C ASN A 62 -11.20 -1.21 -4.51
N THR A 63 -11.15 0.10 -4.28
CA THR A 63 -9.90 0.86 -4.18
C THR A 63 -9.54 1.12 -2.72
N MET A 64 -8.25 1.02 -2.36
CA MET A 64 -7.78 1.40 -1.03
C MET A 64 -7.48 2.90 -0.97
N ASN A 65 -7.86 3.54 0.13
CA ASN A 65 -7.63 4.96 0.37
C ASN A 65 -7.32 5.22 1.84
N PHE A 66 -6.44 6.19 2.08
CA PHE A 66 -6.32 6.85 3.37
C PHE A 66 -7.29 8.01 3.42
N LYS A 67 -7.98 8.18 4.55
CA LYS A 67 -8.91 9.30 4.80
C LYS A 67 -8.63 9.88 6.19
N LEU A 68 -8.40 11.19 6.30
CA LEU A 68 -8.28 11.89 7.58
C LEU A 68 -9.65 12.45 7.96
N VAL A 69 -10.19 12.04 9.10
CA VAL A 69 -11.46 12.56 9.64
C VAL A 69 -11.18 13.60 10.70
N ASP A 70 -11.80 14.76 10.57
CA ASP A 70 -11.79 15.88 11.53
C ASP A 70 -12.38 15.43 12.87
N THR A 71 -11.53 15.10 13.84
CA THR A 71 -11.96 14.65 15.17
C THR A 71 -12.21 15.77 16.16
N ASP A 72 -11.57 16.92 16.00
CA ASP A 72 -11.88 18.13 16.79
C ASP A 72 -13.23 18.71 16.34
N GLY A 73 -13.38 19.00 15.04
CA GLY A 73 -14.57 19.65 14.47
C GLY A 73 -15.67 18.68 14.01
N THR A 74 -16.37 19.10 12.95
CA THR A 74 -17.52 18.41 12.35
C THR A 74 -17.41 18.23 10.84
N ARG A 75 -16.25 18.56 10.23
CA ARG A 75 -16.08 18.62 8.76
C ARG A 75 -16.08 17.27 8.05
N GLY A 76 -16.08 16.16 8.79
CA GLY A 76 -16.01 14.81 8.20
C GLY A 76 -14.61 14.51 7.67
N VAL A 77 -14.52 13.97 6.44
CA VAL A 77 -13.22 13.72 5.79
C VAL A 77 -12.64 15.05 5.29
N ILE A 78 -11.47 15.43 5.81
CA ILE A 78 -10.76 16.68 5.47
C ILE A 78 -9.51 16.46 4.61
N TRP A 79 -9.12 15.21 4.38
CA TRP A 79 -8.03 14.83 3.47
C TRP A 79 -8.20 13.38 3.03
N GLU A 80 -7.84 13.07 1.78
CA GLU A 80 -7.90 11.74 1.20
C GLU A 80 -6.73 11.51 0.24
N HIS A 81 -6.23 10.26 0.17
CA HIS A 81 -5.24 9.82 -0.81
C HIS A 81 -5.50 8.36 -1.21
N GLU A 82 -5.54 8.09 -2.52
CA GLU A 82 -5.69 6.75 -3.09
C GLU A 82 -4.34 6.00 -3.02
N LEU A 83 -4.34 4.74 -2.58
CA LEU A 83 -3.13 3.92 -2.64
C LEU A 83 -2.95 3.40 -4.07
N TYR A 84 -1.79 3.71 -4.66
CA TYR A 84 -1.38 3.26 -5.99
C TYR A 84 -0.82 1.82 -5.99
N ASP A 85 -0.57 1.24 -7.18
CA ASP A 85 -0.01 -0.12 -7.27
C ASP A 85 1.46 -0.16 -6.83
N GLY A 86 1.84 -1.17 -6.05
CA GLY A 86 3.16 -1.25 -5.42
C GLY A 86 3.40 -0.23 -4.29
N PHE A 87 2.35 0.36 -3.71
CA PHE A 87 2.42 1.35 -2.63
C PHE A 87 3.48 1.03 -1.56
N GLU A 88 4.34 2.00 -1.23
CA GLU A 88 5.36 1.86 -0.19
C GLU A 88 5.00 2.68 1.05
N PHE A 89 5.23 2.10 2.23
CA PHE A 89 4.92 2.71 3.52
C PHE A 89 6.09 2.45 4.47
N PHE A 90 6.78 3.51 4.85
CA PHE A 90 8.03 3.47 5.60
C PHE A 90 7.78 3.79 7.08
N GLN A 91 8.44 3.05 7.98
CA GLN A 91 8.42 3.31 9.42
C GLN A 91 9.74 3.97 9.85
N ASP A 92 9.84 5.27 9.61
CA ASP A 92 11.04 6.06 9.95
C ASP A 92 11.23 6.19 11.47
N ARG A 93 10.13 6.28 12.24
CA ARG A 93 10.11 6.25 13.70
C ARG A 93 8.86 5.53 14.21
N ALA A 94 8.83 5.14 15.48
CA ALA A 94 7.68 4.48 16.09
C ALA A 94 6.39 5.36 16.07
N PHE A 95 6.52 6.68 16.12
CA PHE A 95 5.43 7.66 15.97
C PHE A 95 5.36 8.37 14.61
N PHE A 96 6.24 8.05 13.64
CA PHE A 96 6.30 8.75 12.35
C PHE A 96 6.51 7.78 11.18
N HIS A 97 5.51 7.75 10.27
CA HIS A 97 5.56 6.96 9.04
C HIS A 97 5.46 7.86 7.82
N SER A 98 6.14 7.52 6.73
CA SER A 98 6.12 8.28 5.49
C SER A 98 5.83 7.42 4.26
N PHE A 99 5.44 8.08 3.16
CA PHE A 99 5.22 7.47 1.86
C PHE A 99 5.38 8.50 0.72
N PRO A 100 5.63 8.06 -0.52
CA PRO A 100 5.60 8.94 -1.69
C PRO A 100 4.16 9.34 -2.01
N GLY A 101 3.86 10.63 -2.00
CA GLY A 101 2.67 11.18 -2.65
C GLY A 101 2.99 11.69 -4.06
N ASP A 102 1.97 12.11 -4.81
CA ASP A 102 2.06 12.45 -6.24
C ASP A 102 3.05 13.60 -6.55
N GLN A 103 3.29 14.50 -5.60
CA GLN A 103 4.14 15.69 -5.77
C GLN A 103 5.26 15.83 -4.72
N CYS A 104 5.15 15.16 -3.57
CA CYS A 104 6.13 15.22 -2.48
C CYS A 104 5.96 14.02 -1.53
N MET A 105 6.94 13.79 -0.67
CA MET A 105 6.78 12.82 0.42
C MET A 105 5.73 13.32 1.42
N VAL A 106 4.84 12.42 1.84
CA VAL A 106 3.80 12.66 2.84
C VAL A 106 4.16 11.89 4.11
N GLY A 107 3.90 12.50 5.27
CA GLY A 107 4.25 11.95 6.58
C GLY A 107 3.08 12.00 7.55
N PHE A 108 2.90 10.94 8.32
CA PHE A 108 1.92 10.84 9.40
C PHE A 108 2.64 10.82 10.75
N VAL A 109 2.47 11.86 11.55
CA VAL A 109 2.89 11.91 12.96
C VAL A 109 1.71 11.46 13.81
N TYR A 110 1.83 10.31 14.48
CA TYR A 110 0.77 9.73 15.30
C TYR A 110 0.80 10.28 16.73
N ALA A 111 -0.36 10.30 17.39
CA ALA A 111 -0.45 10.67 18.81
C ALA A 111 -0.07 9.52 19.77
N ASP A 112 -0.14 8.27 19.30
CA ASP A 112 0.20 7.07 20.06
C ASP A 112 1.01 6.06 19.21
N GLU A 113 2.07 5.50 19.79
CA GLU A 113 3.01 4.59 19.10
C GLU A 113 2.48 3.16 18.93
N ALA A 114 1.59 2.70 19.82
CA ALA A 114 0.96 1.39 19.71
C ALA A 114 -0.13 1.39 18.62
N GLU A 115 -0.90 2.47 18.50
CA GLU A 115 -1.79 2.73 17.37
C GLU A 115 -1.00 2.84 16.06
N ALA A 116 0.08 3.63 16.03
CA ALA A 116 0.96 3.75 14.88
C ALA A 116 1.46 2.36 14.41
N LYS A 117 2.08 1.59 15.29
CA LYS A 117 2.59 0.23 15.02
C LYS A 117 1.48 -0.73 14.56
N THR A 118 0.25 -0.55 15.04
CA THR A 118 -0.92 -1.32 14.62
C THR A 118 -1.43 -0.90 13.24
N PHE A 119 -1.44 0.39 12.95
CA PHE A 119 -1.81 0.97 11.65
C PHE A 119 -0.80 0.56 10.57
N PHE A 120 0.50 0.67 10.84
CA PHE A 120 1.57 0.26 9.92
C PHE A 120 1.45 -1.21 9.49
N LYS A 121 1.24 -2.12 10.46
CA LYS A 121 0.97 -3.54 10.19
C LYS A 121 -0.25 -3.73 9.30
N LYS A 122 -1.33 -2.97 9.52
CA LYS A 122 -2.56 -3.05 8.72
C LYS A 122 -2.33 -2.56 7.29
N VAL A 123 -1.61 -1.46 7.08
CA VAL A 123 -1.21 -0.97 5.75
C VAL A 123 -0.38 -2.03 5.01
N ASN A 124 0.73 -2.49 5.59
CA ASN A 124 1.59 -3.49 4.95
C ASN A 124 0.92 -4.87 4.79
N SER A 125 -0.17 -5.16 5.49
CA SER A 125 -0.99 -6.38 5.29
C SER A 125 -2.16 -6.20 4.30
N LYS A 126 -2.30 -5.02 3.68
CA LYS A 126 -3.45 -4.66 2.83
C LYS A 126 -3.09 -3.90 1.55
N LYS A 127 -1.90 -3.30 1.46
CA LYS A 127 -1.42 -2.57 0.27
C LYS A 127 -1.53 -3.36 -1.04
N ASP A 128 -1.30 -4.68 -1.00
CA ASP A 128 -1.44 -5.60 -2.16
C ASP A 128 -2.90 -5.72 -2.67
N LEU A 129 -3.88 -5.15 -1.96
CA LEU A 129 -5.27 -5.04 -2.40
C LEU A 129 -5.56 -3.74 -3.19
N ALA A 130 -4.58 -2.84 -3.32
CA ALA A 130 -4.63 -1.67 -4.20
C ALA A 130 -4.41 -2.04 -5.68
N THR A 131 -3.58 -3.05 -5.94
CA THR A 131 -3.31 -3.70 -7.25
C THR A 131 -4.56 -4.22 -7.97
N ALA A 132 -5.74 -4.16 -7.35
CA ALA A 132 -7.01 -4.64 -7.92
C ALA A 132 -7.50 -3.87 -9.17
N LYS A 133 -6.95 -2.69 -9.49
CA LYS A 133 -7.29 -1.94 -10.72
C LYS A 133 -6.62 -2.57 -11.96
N LYS A 134 -7.30 -3.60 -12.50
CA LYS A 134 -7.13 -4.26 -13.81
C LYS A 134 -5.95 -5.23 -13.97
N THR A 135 -6.29 -6.52 -14.07
CA THR A 135 -5.78 -7.37 -15.17
C THR A 135 -6.81 -8.45 -15.51
N PRO A 136 -7.42 -8.46 -16.71
CA PRO A 136 -7.84 -9.73 -17.29
C PRO A 136 -6.59 -10.56 -17.62
N THR A 137 -6.70 -11.88 -17.54
CA THR A 137 -5.67 -12.86 -17.94
C THR A 137 -4.22 -12.57 -17.53
N ARG A 138 -3.77 -13.22 -16.44
CA ARG A 138 -2.40 -13.77 -16.41
C ARG A 138 -2.42 -15.20 -15.90
N THR A 139 -2.13 -16.13 -16.81
CA THR A 139 -2.07 -17.57 -16.56
C THR A 139 -1.16 -17.89 -15.38
N LYS A 140 -1.52 -18.90 -14.56
CA LYS A 140 -0.79 -19.27 -13.33
C LYS A 140 0.57 -19.92 -13.64
N SER A 141 1.56 -19.12 -14.03
CA SER A 141 2.97 -19.51 -14.19
C SER A 141 3.64 -19.82 -12.85
N LYS A 142 3.18 -20.88 -12.17
CA LYS A 142 3.79 -21.42 -10.95
C LYS A 142 5.20 -21.96 -11.27
N LYS A 143 6.23 -21.13 -11.09
CA LYS A 143 7.57 -21.67 -10.78
C LYS A 143 7.57 -22.14 -9.31
N LYS A 144 7.45 -23.45 -9.11
CA LYS A 144 8.02 -24.16 -7.95
C LYS A 144 9.02 -25.19 -8.47
N ALA A 145 10.11 -25.36 -7.75
CA ALA A 145 11.17 -26.31 -8.08
C ALA A 145 10.93 -27.70 -7.46
N ALA A 146 11.87 -28.62 -7.72
CA ALA A 146 12.04 -29.95 -7.13
C ALA A 146 11.10 -31.09 -7.61
N VAL A 147 11.66 -31.90 -8.52
CA VAL A 147 11.76 -33.38 -8.48
C VAL A 147 10.52 -34.20 -8.06
N GLY A 148 9.98 -34.99 -9.00
CA GLY A 148 9.05 -36.09 -8.71
C GLY A 148 8.62 -36.87 -9.97
N LYS A 149 8.84 -38.19 -10.00
CA LYS A 149 8.51 -39.10 -11.13
C LYS A 149 7.04 -38.99 -11.59
N GLY A 150 6.79 -38.91 -12.90
CA GLY A 150 5.41 -39.05 -13.43
C GLY A 150 5.28 -38.95 -14.96
N LYS A 151 5.43 -40.07 -15.67
CA LYS A 151 5.03 -40.37 -17.07
C LYS A 151 4.92 -39.19 -18.06
N ILE A 152 5.88 -39.12 -18.99
CA ILE A 152 5.80 -38.32 -20.23
C ILE A 152 4.93 -39.08 -21.25
N ASP A 153 3.97 -38.40 -21.88
CA ASP A 153 3.17 -39.02 -22.95
C ASP A 153 3.92 -39.02 -24.29
N LYS A 154 3.87 -40.13 -25.03
CA LYS A 154 4.88 -40.46 -26.05
C LYS A 154 4.58 -39.95 -27.47
N SER A 155 3.50 -39.21 -27.67
CA SER A 155 3.06 -38.75 -29.00
C SER A 155 3.75 -37.48 -29.53
N MET A 156 4.64 -36.84 -28.75
CA MET A 156 5.25 -35.54 -29.10
C MET A 156 6.77 -35.57 -29.35
N ILE A 157 7.38 -36.74 -29.55
CA ILE A 157 8.80 -36.85 -29.93
C ILE A 157 8.91 -37.26 -31.39
N SER A 158 8.92 -36.27 -32.28
CA SER A 158 9.49 -36.41 -33.63
C SER A 158 11.02 -36.37 -33.53
N GLY A 159 11.71 -37.20 -34.32
CA GLY A 159 13.17 -37.31 -34.28
C GLY A 159 13.89 -36.06 -34.82
N PRO A 160 15.14 -35.79 -34.38
CA PRO A 160 15.95 -34.69 -34.92
C PRO A 160 16.45 -35.03 -36.33
N GLN A 161 16.46 -34.04 -37.23
CA GLN A 161 17.10 -34.15 -38.54
C GLN A 161 18.44 -33.40 -38.55
N SER A 162 19.47 -34.00 -39.15
CA SER A 162 20.87 -33.58 -39.00
C SER A 162 21.31 -32.41 -39.86
N GLY A 163 22.22 -31.58 -39.31
CA GLY A 163 23.50 -31.26 -39.95
C GLY A 163 23.61 -30.02 -40.84
N SER A 164 24.29 -28.99 -40.33
CA SER A 164 25.23 -28.02 -40.99
C SER A 164 25.53 -26.91 -39.96
N PHE A 165 26.77 -26.46 -39.64
CA PHE A 165 27.86 -25.90 -40.47
C PHE A 165 27.37 -24.64 -41.25
N ILE A 166 28.01 -23.46 -41.30
CA ILE A 166 29.38 -22.95 -41.00
C ILE A 166 29.23 -21.49 -40.43
N HIS A 167 30.17 -20.53 -40.25
CA HIS A 167 31.63 -20.30 -40.41
C HIS A 167 32.08 -19.05 -39.60
N GLY A 168 33.32 -19.02 -39.09
CA GLY A 168 34.12 -17.78 -38.88
C GLY A 168 34.00 -17.03 -37.53
N LEU A 169 34.94 -16.14 -37.15
CA LEU A 169 36.18 -15.73 -37.83
C LEU A 169 37.33 -15.37 -36.85
N ILE A 170 38.56 -15.60 -37.35
CA ILE A 170 39.91 -15.36 -36.83
C ILE A 170 40.19 -13.93 -36.28
N ARG A 171 41.04 -13.82 -35.24
CA ARG A 171 42.16 -12.87 -35.25
C ARG A 171 43.38 -13.32 -34.43
N HIS A 172 44.56 -12.91 -34.89
CA HIS A 172 45.88 -13.22 -34.31
C HIS A 172 46.21 -12.36 -33.07
N GLY A 173 47.14 -12.89 -32.27
CA GLY A 173 47.84 -12.24 -31.16
C GLY A 173 48.97 -13.14 -30.70
#